data_AF-A0A1E5QTH3-F1
#
_entry.id   AF-A0A1E5QTH3-F1
#
_cell.length_a   1.000
_cell.length_b   1.000
_cell.length_c   1.000
_cell.angle_alpha   90.00
_cell.angle_beta   90.00
_cell.angle_gamma   90.00
#
_symmetry.space_group_name_H-M   'P 1'
#
loop_
_entity.id
_entity.type
_entity.pdbx_description
1 polymer ?
#
loop_
_entity_poly.entity_id
_entity_poly.type
_entity_poly.pdbx_seq_one_letter_code
_entity_poly.pdbx_strand_id
1 'polypeptide(L)'
;MTNLSMEKFDYSALDTSTASLAKESAIEIKAREKAIWENIIEIGNSLIEVKNALPYGTFESWIKSEFKWSKMTASKYIKVAKEIEPKVKDSLLLPNSLESLYRLASGLSNSDEETKEQILSKVESKTQEKGKALTEKEIKEITAKIKSEYEARISILEGQLEQTEIESDSRLTQLVKVESTLRFKEERYEAQNQTIKEMEDKKQLFFDKELELAQQKKELGDRQVEIDTLIDKKAKLLAQEEIDREKARLLGKEQELEEQIRKTKNELKEAKKLRGEAETDAYRLKKFVNWMGALETFTENINENSLELFRAINSLQSLPDLSILTQEDQKIVSPQIRILIEQYDEARINYGKATQKITQLLNQLNLNTFNDVIEAEVIMPKKR
;
A
#
# COMPACT_ATOMS: atom_id res chain seq x y z
N MET A 1 81.11 57.94 21.56
CA MET A 1 80.90 57.78 23.02
C MET A 1 82.27 57.59 23.63
N THR A 2 82.82 58.63 24.23
CA THR A 2 84.08 58.56 24.97
C THR A 2 83.75 58.06 26.38
N ASN A 3 84.18 56.85 26.70
CA ASN A 3 84.19 56.29 28.05
C ASN A 3 85.01 57.22 28.96
N LEU A 4 84.36 58.07 29.74
CA LEU A 4 85.00 58.64 30.91
C LEU A 4 85.05 57.54 31.97
N SER A 5 86.20 56.86 31.97
CA SER A 5 86.75 56.16 33.11
C SER A 5 86.38 56.90 34.40
N MET A 6 85.93 56.17 35.42
CA MET A 6 86.04 56.63 36.80
C MET A 6 87.48 57.10 36.99
N GLU A 7 87.73 58.40 36.92
CA GLU A 7 88.99 58.96 37.41
C GLU A 7 88.92 58.87 38.93
N LYS A 8 89.04 57.63 39.42
CA LYS A 8 89.45 57.38 40.80
C LYS A 8 90.77 58.10 40.93
N PHE A 9 90.77 59.12 41.78
CA PHE A 9 91.99 59.81 42.13
C PHE A 9 93.08 58.78 42.42
N ASP A 10 94.21 58.86 41.73
CA ASP A 10 95.27 57.88 41.86
C ASP A 10 96.04 58.14 43.15
N TYR A 11 95.60 57.46 44.22
CA TYR A 11 96.25 57.53 45.52
C TYR A 11 97.63 56.85 45.54
N SER A 12 98.02 56.09 44.51
CA SER A 12 99.31 55.40 44.46
C SER A 12 100.48 56.36 44.17
N ALA A 13 100.19 57.55 43.64
CA ALA A 13 101.16 58.61 43.39
C ALA A 13 101.49 59.44 44.65
N LEU A 14 100.82 59.19 45.77
CA LEU A 14 101.04 59.88 47.04
C LEU A 14 101.84 58.99 48.01
N ASP A 15 102.57 59.60 48.95
CA ASP A 15 103.12 58.84 50.08
C ASP A 15 101.99 58.25 50.94
N THR A 16 102.29 57.18 51.67
CA THR A 16 101.28 56.42 52.44
C THR A 16 100.52 57.29 53.44
N SER A 17 101.17 58.28 54.07
CA SER A 17 100.54 59.16 55.04
C SER A 17 99.54 60.09 54.35
N THR A 18 99.93 60.72 53.24
CA THR A 18 99.06 61.61 52.47
C THR A 18 97.91 60.85 51.80
N ALA A 19 98.17 59.63 51.31
CA ALA A 19 97.13 58.78 50.74
C ALA A 19 96.08 58.35 51.77
N SER A 20 96.48 58.02 53.01
CA SER A 20 95.54 57.68 54.09
C SER A 20 94.68 58.89 54.47
N LEU A 21 95.33 60.03 54.71
CA LEU A 21 94.65 61.28 55.05
C LEU A 21 93.63 61.70 53.98
N ALA A 22 94.01 61.63 52.70
CA ALA A 22 93.11 62.00 51.60
C ALA A 22 91.91 61.04 51.50
N LYS A 23 92.09 59.73 51.73
CA LYS A 23 90.99 58.76 51.74
C LYS A 23 90.05 58.96 52.93
N GLU A 24 90.59 59.14 54.12
CA GLU A 24 89.81 59.40 55.34
C GLU A 24 89.02 60.72 55.21
N SER A 25 89.67 61.77 54.72
CA SER A 25 89.04 63.07 54.45
C SER A 25 87.93 62.94 53.40
N ALA A 26 88.14 62.15 52.33
CA ALA A 26 87.12 61.94 51.32
C ALA A 26 85.90 61.18 51.85
N ILE A 27 86.09 60.21 52.77
CA ILE A 27 84.98 59.54 53.46
C ILE A 27 84.23 60.53 54.35
N GLU A 28 84.95 61.32 55.13
CA GLU A 28 84.35 62.30 56.04
C GLU A 28 83.57 63.39 55.29
N ILE A 29 84.13 63.91 54.19
CA ILE A 29 83.47 64.91 53.35
C ILE A 29 82.17 64.33 52.75
N LYS A 30 82.19 63.09 52.25
CA LYS A 30 80.98 62.43 51.74
C LYS A 30 79.93 62.19 52.82
N ALA A 31 80.34 61.81 54.03
CA ALA A 31 79.43 61.66 55.16
C ALA A 31 78.78 63.00 55.53
N ARG A 32 79.55 64.10 55.53
CA ARG A 32 79.04 65.45 55.75
C ARG A 32 78.08 65.89 54.63
N GLU A 33 78.39 65.59 53.37
CA GLU A 33 77.48 65.85 52.25
C GLU A 33 76.15 65.11 52.38
N LYS A 34 76.20 63.86 52.87
CA LYS A 34 74.99 63.08 53.16
C LYS A 34 74.16 63.72 54.27
N ALA A 35 74.83 64.09 55.37
CA ALA A 35 74.19 64.75 56.50
C ALA A 35 73.51 66.07 56.10
N ILE A 36 73.97 66.78 55.07
CA ILE A 36 73.32 68.02 54.62
C ILE A 36 71.88 67.75 54.17
N TRP A 37 71.63 66.76 53.32
CA TRP A 37 70.27 66.51 52.83
C TRP A 37 69.41 65.79 53.88
N GLU A 38 70.00 64.93 54.72
CA GLU A 38 69.32 64.32 55.87
C GLU A 38 68.81 65.42 56.83
N ASN A 39 69.67 66.38 57.18
CA ASN A 39 69.28 67.53 58.01
C ASN A 39 68.18 68.38 57.35
N ILE A 40 68.19 68.55 56.03
CA ILE A 40 67.13 69.28 55.32
C ILE A 40 65.77 68.56 55.49
N ILE A 41 65.77 67.23 55.41
CA ILE A 41 64.56 66.41 55.65
C ILE A 41 64.11 66.53 57.11
N GLU A 42 65.03 66.39 58.06
CA GLU A 42 64.73 66.49 59.50
C GLU A 42 64.20 67.87 59.91
N ILE A 43 64.77 68.94 59.36
CA ILE A 43 64.23 70.30 59.51
C ILE A 43 62.80 70.34 58.97
N GLY A 44 62.56 69.76 57.78
CA GLY A 44 61.22 69.68 57.20
C GLY A 44 60.21 68.94 58.09
N ASN A 45 60.61 67.82 58.70
CA ASN A 45 59.79 67.05 59.65
C ASN A 45 59.48 67.83 60.92
N SER A 46 60.50 68.45 61.53
CA SER A 46 60.32 69.31 62.71
C SER A 46 59.36 70.47 62.41
N LEU A 47 59.47 71.06 61.21
CA LEU A 47 58.55 72.10 60.76
C LEU A 47 57.12 71.58 60.56
N ILE A 48 56.94 70.34 60.10
CA ILE A 48 55.61 69.70 59.98
C ILE A 48 55.00 69.50 61.37
N GLU A 49 55.77 68.97 62.31
CA GLU A 49 55.31 68.74 63.69
C GLU A 49 54.87 70.03 64.38
N VAL A 50 55.72 71.07 64.35
CA VAL A 50 55.39 72.36 64.96
C VAL A 50 54.21 73.03 64.24
N LYS A 51 54.14 72.95 62.91
CA LYS A 51 53.00 73.48 62.14
C LYS A 51 51.68 72.83 62.54
N ASN A 52 51.69 71.54 62.86
CA ASN A 52 50.51 70.79 63.28
C ASN A 52 50.12 71.09 64.75
N ALA A 53 51.09 71.44 65.59
CA ALA A 53 50.86 71.77 67.00
C ALA A 53 50.36 73.21 67.22
N LEU A 54 50.67 74.14 66.30
CA LEU A 54 50.31 75.54 66.42
C LEU A 54 48.88 75.85 65.91
N PRO A 55 48.16 76.81 66.54
CA PRO A 55 46.86 77.27 66.03
C PRO A 55 46.94 77.82 64.60
N TYR A 56 45.85 77.69 63.85
CA TYR A 56 45.77 78.14 62.46
C TYR A 56 46.21 79.61 62.30
N GLY A 57 47.04 79.88 61.30
CA GLY A 57 47.56 81.23 60.99
C GLY A 57 48.76 81.68 61.83
N THR A 58 49.12 81.00 62.91
CA THR A 58 50.24 81.43 63.79
C THR A 58 51.62 80.92 63.33
N PHE A 59 51.65 79.85 62.53
CA PHE A 59 52.91 79.24 62.06
C PHE A 59 53.80 80.21 61.28
N GLU A 60 53.23 81.07 60.44
CA GLU A 60 54.02 82.03 59.65
C GLU A 60 54.70 83.09 60.53
N SER A 61 53.99 83.58 61.54
CA SER A 61 54.55 84.50 62.54
C SER A 61 55.67 83.85 63.35
N TRP A 62 55.50 82.58 63.73
CA TRP A 62 56.50 81.81 64.45
C TRP A 62 57.79 81.61 63.63
N ILE A 63 57.66 81.20 62.36
CA ILE A 63 58.82 81.02 61.46
C ILE A 63 59.61 82.33 61.28
N LYS A 64 58.91 83.46 61.14
CA LYS A 64 59.54 84.76 60.98
C LYS A 64 60.25 85.22 62.26
N SER A 65 59.69 84.90 63.43
CA SER A 65 60.26 85.20 64.74
C SER A 65 61.56 84.41 64.98
N GLU A 66 61.49 83.08 64.89
CA GLU A 66 62.58 82.19 65.30
C GLU A 66 63.73 82.13 64.29
N PHE A 67 63.41 82.03 63.01
CA PHE A 67 64.41 81.75 61.97
C PHE A 67 64.65 82.90 61.00
N LYS A 68 63.83 83.97 61.08
CA LYS A 68 63.80 85.08 60.11
C LYS A 68 63.58 84.58 58.66
N TRP A 69 62.96 83.42 58.51
CA TRP A 69 62.67 82.83 57.21
C TRP A 69 61.36 83.36 56.64
N SER A 70 61.25 83.32 55.32
CA SER A 70 59.96 83.48 54.67
C SER A 70 59.13 82.20 54.82
N LYS A 71 57.80 82.32 54.74
CA LYS A 71 56.89 81.19 54.58
C LYS A 71 57.29 80.26 53.44
N MET A 72 57.77 80.84 52.33
CA MET A 72 58.23 80.10 51.16
C MET A 72 59.40 79.18 51.53
N THR A 73 60.40 79.69 52.24
CA THR A 73 61.56 78.91 52.70
C THR A 73 61.13 77.72 53.56
N ALA A 74 60.30 77.94 54.58
CA ALA A 74 59.77 76.86 55.42
C ALA A 74 58.95 75.84 54.61
N SER A 75 58.19 76.30 53.62
CA SER A 75 57.40 75.43 52.74
C SER A 75 58.28 74.54 51.85
N LYS A 76 59.48 75.00 51.44
CA LYS A 76 60.43 74.17 50.69
C LYS A 76 60.93 73.00 51.53
N TYR A 77 61.36 73.25 52.78
CA TYR A 77 61.76 72.19 53.71
C TYR A 77 60.64 71.18 53.96
N ILE A 78 59.43 71.65 54.25
CA ILE A 78 58.26 70.79 54.45
C ILE A 78 57.97 69.93 53.21
N LYS A 79 58.06 70.50 52.00
CA LYS A 79 57.80 69.76 50.76
C LYS A 79 58.87 68.70 50.50
N VAL A 80 60.13 69.01 50.77
CA VAL A 80 61.24 68.06 50.66
C VAL A 80 61.01 66.87 51.58
N ALA A 81 60.70 67.10 52.86
CA ALA A 81 60.41 66.02 53.79
C ALA A 81 59.25 65.13 53.30
N LYS A 82 58.12 65.73 52.92
CA LYS A 82 56.95 64.96 52.47
C LYS A 82 57.17 64.08 51.24
N GLU A 83 57.89 64.58 50.24
CA GLU A 83 57.97 63.92 48.93
C GLU A 83 59.22 63.03 48.78
N ILE A 84 60.29 63.31 49.52
CA ILE A 84 61.59 62.62 49.40
C ILE A 84 61.77 61.56 50.50
N GLU A 85 61.39 61.86 51.75
CA GLU A 85 61.58 60.94 52.89
C GLU A 85 60.99 59.54 52.67
N PRO A 86 59.77 59.36 52.14
CA PRO A 86 59.17 58.03 52.03
C PRO A 86 59.86 57.13 50.98
N LYS A 87 60.67 57.71 50.08
CA LYS A 87 61.11 57.06 48.84
C LYS A 87 62.63 56.88 48.74
N VAL A 88 63.39 57.41 49.70
CA VAL A 88 64.85 57.54 49.57
C VAL A 88 65.63 56.96 50.75
N LYS A 89 65.00 56.09 51.56
CA LYS A 89 65.68 55.46 52.72
C LYS A 89 67.01 54.76 52.37
N ASP A 90 67.19 54.34 51.11
CA ASP A 90 68.37 53.59 50.65
C ASP A 90 69.21 54.31 49.58
N SER A 91 68.84 55.50 49.08
CA SER A 91 69.66 56.16 48.04
C SER A 91 70.82 56.93 48.67
N LEU A 92 72.02 56.67 48.15
CA LEU A 92 73.26 57.23 48.67
C LEU A 92 73.61 58.61 48.09
N LEU A 93 72.87 59.08 47.06
CA LEU A 93 73.30 60.21 46.22
C LEU A 93 72.16 61.17 45.88
N LEU A 94 71.73 61.93 46.89
CA LEU A 94 70.80 63.04 46.71
C LEU A 94 71.52 64.38 46.49
N PRO A 95 70.85 65.37 45.86
CA PRO A 95 71.36 66.73 45.80
C PRO A 95 71.60 67.32 47.19
N ASN A 96 72.72 68.00 47.38
CA ASN A 96 73.15 68.57 48.66
C ASN A 96 72.71 70.03 48.88
N SER A 97 71.69 70.51 48.15
CA SER A 97 71.15 71.87 48.30
C SER A 97 69.63 71.87 48.39
N LEU A 98 69.10 72.75 49.25
CA LEU A 98 67.66 72.90 49.47
C LEU A 98 66.89 73.15 48.16
N GLU A 99 67.42 74.00 47.27
CA GLU A 99 66.75 74.31 46.00
C GLU A 99 66.67 73.11 45.06
N SER A 100 67.75 72.32 45.00
CA SER A 100 67.80 71.12 44.14
C SER A 100 66.91 70.01 44.69
N LEU A 101 66.89 69.81 46.02
CA LEU A 101 65.96 68.88 46.68
C LEU A 101 64.51 69.34 46.52
N TYR A 102 64.23 70.62 46.69
CA TYR A 102 62.90 71.17 46.48
C TYR A 102 62.43 71.00 45.03
N ARG A 103 63.33 71.14 44.06
CA ARG A 103 63.03 70.88 42.65
C ARG A 103 62.69 69.43 42.40
N LEU A 104 63.46 68.51 42.97
CA LEU A 104 63.19 67.07 42.91
C LEU A 104 61.83 66.74 43.53
N ALA A 105 61.59 67.17 44.77
CA ALA A 105 60.32 67.03 45.47
C ALA A 105 59.13 67.60 44.66
N SER A 106 59.33 68.75 44.02
CA SER A 106 58.30 69.35 43.18
C SER A 106 58.02 68.57 41.90
N GLY A 107 59.02 67.88 41.35
CA GLY A 107 58.83 66.96 40.24
C GLY A 107 58.06 65.71 40.65
N LEU A 108 58.34 65.17 41.84
CA LEU A 108 57.71 63.94 42.33
C LEU A 108 56.23 64.15 42.71
N SER A 109 55.89 65.29 43.30
CA SER A 109 54.54 65.58 43.82
C SER A 109 53.42 65.52 42.76
N ASN A 110 53.73 65.79 41.49
CA ASN A 110 52.77 65.88 40.39
C ASN A 110 52.86 64.71 39.40
N SER A 111 53.45 63.60 39.82
CA SER A 111 53.70 62.43 38.99
C SER A 111 53.01 61.19 39.57
N ASP A 112 52.72 60.20 38.74
CA ASP A 112 52.32 58.86 39.16
C ASP A 112 53.54 58.07 39.67
N GLU A 113 53.32 56.88 40.22
CA GLU A 113 54.38 56.12 40.89
C GLU A 113 55.48 55.64 39.93
N GLU A 114 55.14 55.27 38.69
CA GLU A 114 56.12 54.85 37.66
C GLU A 114 56.99 56.04 37.25
N THR A 115 56.37 57.20 36.98
CA THR A 115 57.10 58.43 36.65
C THR A 115 58.02 58.87 37.79
N LYS A 116 57.58 58.75 39.05
CA LYS A 116 58.41 59.07 40.22
C LYS A 116 59.65 58.20 40.30
N GLU A 117 59.51 56.89 40.10
CA GLU A 117 60.64 55.94 40.10
C GLU A 117 61.62 56.24 38.97
N GLN A 118 61.12 56.52 37.77
CA GLN A 118 61.96 56.92 36.63
C GLN A 118 62.73 58.23 36.90
N ILE A 119 62.08 59.23 37.52
CA ILE A 119 62.74 60.48 37.91
C ILE A 119 63.86 60.20 38.92
N LEU A 120 63.58 59.41 39.97
CA LEU A 120 64.56 59.07 41.00
C LEU A 120 65.75 58.29 40.42
N SER A 121 65.49 57.24 39.64
CA SER A 121 66.50 56.43 38.97
C SER A 121 67.38 57.27 38.05
N LYS A 122 66.77 58.18 37.27
CA LYS A 122 67.52 59.04 36.34
C LYS A 122 68.34 60.11 37.05
N VAL A 123 67.83 60.63 38.16
CA VAL A 123 68.57 61.57 39.02
C VAL A 123 69.76 60.86 39.66
N GLU A 124 69.58 59.64 40.18
CA GLU A 124 70.65 58.84 40.75
C GLU A 124 71.72 58.49 39.72
N SER A 125 71.32 57.96 38.55
CA SER A 125 72.27 57.58 37.49
C SER A 125 73.09 58.79 37.00
N LYS A 126 72.42 59.94 36.78
CA LYS A 126 73.11 61.16 36.33
C LYS A 126 73.98 61.77 37.42
N THR A 127 73.62 61.60 38.70
CA THR A 127 74.47 62.01 39.83
C THR A 127 75.73 61.14 39.91
N GLN A 128 75.61 59.82 39.69
CA GLN A 128 76.73 58.88 39.62
C GLN A 128 77.65 59.20 38.43
N GLU A 129 77.11 59.41 37.24
CA GLU A 129 77.88 59.78 36.03
C GLU A 129 78.68 61.07 36.22
N LYS A 130 78.08 62.08 36.87
CA LYS A 130 78.69 63.40 37.05
C LYS A 130 79.68 63.44 38.23
N GLY A 131 79.59 62.49 39.15
CA GLY A 131 80.42 62.42 40.36
C GLY A 131 80.21 63.57 41.36
N LYS A 132 79.18 64.41 41.16
CA LYS A 132 78.79 65.52 42.03
C LYS A 132 77.29 65.72 42.01
N ALA A 133 76.76 66.32 43.08
CA ALA A 133 75.34 66.65 43.20
C ALA A 133 74.81 67.42 41.97
N LEU A 134 73.61 67.03 41.52
CA LEU A 134 72.93 67.72 40.41
C LEU A 134 72.44 69.09 40.85
N THR A 135 72.48 70.02 39.91
CA THR A 135 71.93 71.37 40.06
C THR A 135 70.43 71.39 39.83
N GLU A 136 69.76 72.42 40.34
CA GLU A 136 68.33 72.65 40.14
C GLU A 136 67.92 72.59 38.65
N LYS A 137 68.74 73.17 37.77
CA LYS A 137 68.49 73.21 36.32
C LYS A 137 68.50 71.80 35.72
N GLU A 138 69.45 70.96 36.11
CA GLU A 138 69.57 69.59 35.60
C GLU A 138 68.41 68.70 36.08
N ILE A 139 67.99 68.86 37.34
CA ILE A 139 66.83 68.14 37.88
C ILE A 139 65.56 68.59 37.14
N LYS A 140 65.40 69.90 36.89
CA LYS A 140 64.30 70.44 36.10
C LYS A 140 64.22 69.84 34.70
N GLU A 141 65.36 69.72 34.02
CA GLU A 141 65.43 69.13 32.68
C GLU A 141 65.05 67.64 32.70
N ILE A 142 65.53 66.87 33.69
CA ILE A 142 65.19 65.45 33.85
C ILE A 142 63.69 65.27 34.07
N THR A 143 63.12 65.99 35.03
CA THR A 143 61.68 65.91 35.35
C THR A 143 60.82 66.31 34.16
N ALA A 144 61.17 67.39 33.46
CA ALA A 144 60.40 67.85 32.31
C ALA A 144 60.42 66.84 31.16
N LYS A 145 61.58 66.24 30.88
CA LYS A 145 61.74 65.24 29.82
C LYS A 145 60.91 63.99 30.11
N ILE A 146 61.07 63.38 31.28
CA ILE A 146 60.35 62.15 31.64
C ILE A 146 58.84 62.39 31.62
N LYS A 147 58.38 63.53 32.15
CA LYS A 147 56.96 63.89 32.11
C LYS A 147 56.44 64.00 30.66
N SER A 148 57.18 64.66 29.78
CA SER A 148 56.76 64.77 28.37
C SER A 148 56.74 63.43 27.64
N GLU A 149 57.67 62.52 27.97
CA GLU A 149 57.70 61.16 27.41
C GLU A 149 56.51 60.32 27.90
N TYR A 150 56.16 60.45 29.18
CA TYR A 150 55.00 59.78 29.77
C TYR A 150 53.68 60.28 29.17
N GLU A 151 53.52 61.60 29.04
CA GLU A 151 52.34 62.21 28.39
C GLU A 151 52.20 61.79 26.93
N ALA A 152 53.31 61.74 26.18
CA ALA A 152 53.30 61.24 24.81
C ALA A 152 52.91 59.75 24.73
N ARG A 153 53.39 58.93 25.67
CA ARG A 153 53.05 57.51 25.73
C ARG A 153 51.57 57.29 26.04
N ILE A 154 50.98 58.06 26.96
CA ILE A 154 49.54 58.01 27.25
C ILE A 154 48.74 58.31 25.99
N SER A 155 49.06 59.41 25.29
CA SER A 155 48.32 59.80 24.08
C SER A 155 48.37 58.72 22.98
N ILE A 156 49.51 58.04 22.82
CA ILE A 156 49.64 56.91 21.89
C ILE A 156 48.75 55.73 22.33
N LEU A 157 48.77 55.39 23.62
CA LEU A 157 47.98 54.28 24.16
C LEU A 157 46.48 54.55 24.05
N GLU A 158 46.04 55.78 24.32
CA GLU A 158 44.65 56.21 24.13
C GLU A 158 44.21 56.06 22.67
N GLY A 159 45.03 56.50 21.71
CA GLY A 159 44.75 56.31 20.29
C GLY A 159 44.69 54.84 19.86
N GLN A 160 45.56 53.98 20.42
CA GLN A 160 45.52 52.53 20.18
C GLN A 160 44.26 51.88 20.76
N LEU A 161 43.82 52.32 21.94
CA LEU A 161 42.60 51.83 22.57
C LEU A 161 41.38 52.18 21.72
N GLU A 162 41.25 53.44 21.31
CA GLU A 162 40.15 53.90 20.45
C GLU A 162 40.10 53.14 19.12
N GLN A 163 41.25 52.92 18.47
CA GLN A 163 41.31 52.12 17.26
C GLN A 163 40.86 50.67 17.50
N THR A 164 41.24 50.07 18.63
CA THR A 164 40.85 48.70 18.99
C THR A 164 39.34 48.61 19.25
N GLU A 165 38.74 49.61 19.90
CA GLU A 165 37.29 49.68 20.10
C GLU A 165 36.53 49.76 18.77
N ILE A 166 36.97 50.63 17.85
CA ILE A 166 36.37 50.75 16.50
C ILE A 166 36.47 49.42 15.73
N GLU A 167 37.62 48.76 15.78
CA GLU A 167 37.79 47.45 15.15
C GLU A 167 36.88 46.38 15.76
N SER A 168 36.69 46.42 17.08
CA SER A 168 35.80 45.49 17.80
C SER A 168 34.33 45.69 17.43
N ASP A 169 33.86 46.94 17.34
CA ASP A 169 32.49 47.29 16.93
C ASP A 169 32.22 46.90 15.48
N SER A 170 33.20 47.10 14.60
CA SER A 170 33.14 46.65 13.20
C SER A 170 32.98 45.13 13.13
N ARG A 171 33.77 44.36 13.90
CA ARG A 171 33.64 42.90 13.99
C ARG A 171 32.28 42.48 14.56
N LEU A 172 31.78 43.15 15.59
CA LEU A 172 30.47 42.88 16.17
C LEU A 172 29.36 43.07 15.12
N THR A 173 29.44 44.15 14.35
CA THR A 173 28.50 44.44 13.25
C THR A 173 28.53 43.36 12.16
N GLN A 174 29.72 42.85 11.82
CA GLN A 174 29.86 41.75 10.88
C GLN A 174 29.28 40.45 11.44
N LEU A 175 29.51 40.14 12.72
CA LEU A 175 28.96 38.96 13.38
C LEU A 175 27.42 38.97 13.40
N VAL A 176 26.81 40.10 13.77
CA VAL A 176 25.34 40.26 13.75
C VAL A 176 24.77 40.03 12.34
N LYS A 177 25.45 40.51 11.29
CA LYS A 177 25.05 40.23 9.90
C LYS A 177 25.11 38.73 9.60
N VAL A 178 26.21 38.06 9.94
CA VAL A 178 26.36 36.61 9.75
C VAL A 178 25.27 35.84 10.49
N GLU A 179 25.02 36.17 11.76
CA GLU A 179 23.98 35.53 12.58
C GLU A 179 22.59 35.67 11.94
N SER A 180 22.23 36.86 11.45
CA SER A 180 20.96 37.07 10.75
C SER A 180 20.83 36.22 9.48
N THR A 181 21.93 36.03 8.73
CA THR A 181 21.92 35.19 7.53
C THR A 181 21.82 33.71 7.86
N LEU A 182 22.42 33.27 8.97
CA LEU A 182 22.31 31.89 9.45
C LEU A 182 20.89 31.60 9.93
N ARG A 183 20.31 32.49 10.72
CA ARG A 183 18.91 32.38 11.17
C ARG A 183 17.94 32.25 10.00
N PHE A 184 18.08 33.07 8.96
CA PHE A 184 17.24 32.97 7.76
C PHE A 184 17.41 31.62 7.03
N LYS A 185 18.63 31.06 7.01
CA LYS A 185 18.88 29.73 6.44
C LYS A 185 18.23 28.64 7.29
N GLU A 186 18.33 28.72 8.62
CA GLU A 186 17.68 27.77 9.54
C GLU A 186 16.16 27.75 9.35
N GLU A 187 15.51 28.91 9.35
CA GLU A 187 14.06 29.02 9.10
C GLU A 187 13.66 28.39 7.74
N ARG A 188 14.50 28.56 6.71
CA ARG A 188 14.28 27.93 5.40
C ARG A 188 14.44 26.41 5.43
N TYR A 189 15.43 25.89 6.18
CA TYR A 189 15.62 24.44 6.36
C TYR A 189 14.46 23.82 7.13
N GLU A 190 13.96 24.49 8.17
CA GLU A 190 12.79 24.04 8.94
C GLU A 190 11.54 23.95 8.04
N ALA A 191 11.28 24.97 7.22
CA ALA A 191 10.17 24.94 6.27
C ALA A 191 10.29 23.81 5.22
N GLN A 192 11.52 23.54 4.74
CA GLN A 192 11.77 22.41 3.83
C GLN A 192 11.52 21.08 4.52
N ASN A 193 11.99 20.89 5.75
CA ASN A 193 11.79 19.67 6.51
C ASN A 193 10.29 19.42 6.80
N GLN A 194 9.53 20.47 7.09
CA GLN A 194 8.08 20.36 7.25
C GLN A 194 7.40 19.91 5.95
N THR A 195 7.81 20.46 4.81
CA THR A 195 7.30 20.05 3.49
C THR A 195 7.65 18.58 3.18
N ILE A 196 8.86 18.14 3.51
CA ILE A 196 9.28 16.74 3.35
C ILE A 196 8.39 15.82 4.19
N LYS A 197 8.15 16.17 5.46
CA LYS A 197 7.28 15.42 6.35
C LYS A 197 5.85 15.29 5.79
N GLU A 198 5.28 16.40 5.29
CA GLU A 198 3.96 16.36 4.66
C GLU A 198 3.92 15.46 3.41
N MET A 199 5.01 15.40 2.63
CA MET A 199 5.11 14.49 1.49
C MET A 199 5.24 13.03 1.93
N GLU A 200 5.96 12.75 3.01
CA GLU A 200 6.06 11.39 3.59
C GLU A 200 4.69 10.91 4.11
N ASP A 201 3.96 11.76 4.82
CA ASP A 201 2.61 11.44 5.30
C ASP A 201 1.65 11.17 4.13
N LYS A 202 1.71 11.98 3.06
CA LYS A 202 0.94 11.74 1.82
C LYS A 202 1.34 10.46 1.12
N LYS A 203 2.64 10.14 1.08
CA LYS A 203 3.14 8.89 0.48
C LYS A 203 2.63 7.68 1.26
N GLN A 204 2.62 7.75 2.59
CA GLN A 204 2.07 6.68 3.44
C GLN A 204 0.57 6.51 3.19
N LEU A 205 -0.18 7.60 3.14
CA LEU A 205 -1.61 7.56 2.82
C LEU A 205 -1.89 6.93 1.44
N PHE A 206 -1.07 7.24 0.44
CA PHE A 206 -1.18 6.66 -0.90
C PHE A 206 -0.91 5.16 -0.88
N PHE A 207 0.12 4.72 -0.14
CA PHE A 207 0.46 3.31 0.04
C PHE A 207 -0.67 2.53 0.72
N ASP A 208 -1.27 3.08 1.78
CA ASP A 208 -2.40 2.47 2.47
C ASP A 208 -3.62 2.35 1.54
N LYS A 209 -3.86 3.35 0.70
CA LYS A 209 -4.94 3.33 -0.30
C LYS A 209 -4.70 2.29 -1.39
N GLU A 210 -3.47 2.13 -1.83
CA GLU A 210 -3.08 1.10 -2.80
C GLU A 210 -3.28 -0.31 -2.24
N LEU A 211 -2.96 -0.51 -0.95
CA LEU A 211 -3.21 -1.77 -0.24
C LEU A 211 -4.71 -2.06 -0.12
N GLU A 212 -5.52 -1.06 0.24
CA GLU A 212 -6.99 -1.19 0.30
C GLU A 212 -7.58 -1.57 -1.07
N LEU A 213 -7.12 -0.92 -2.15
CA LEU A 213 -7.56 -1.23 -3.51
C LEU A 213 -7.15 -2.65 -3.94
N ALA A 214 -5.96 -3.12 -3.54
CA ALA A 214 -5.51 -4.48 -3.80
C ALA A 214 -6.40 -5.52 -3.08
N GLN A 215 -6.79 -5.24 -1.83
CA GLN A 215 -7.72 -6.09 -1.08
C GLN A 215 -9.11 -6.12 -1.74
N GLN A 216 -9.66 -4.97 -2.11
CA GLN A 216 -10.96 -4.89 -2.81
C GLN A 216 -10.93 -5.64 -4.14
N LYS A 217 -9.85 -5.54 -4.92
CA LYS A 217 -9.70 -6.32 -6.16
C LYS A 217 -9.69 -7.81 -5.91
N LYS A 218 -9.03 -8.27 -4.84
CA LYS A 218 -9.02 -9.68 -4.45
C LYS A 218 -10.44 -10.14 -4.07
N GLU A 219 -11.15 -9.39 -3.24
CA GLU A 219 -12.54 -9.70 -2.86
C GLU A 219 -13.48 -9.74 -4.07
N LEU A 220 -13.33 -8.83 -5.03
CA LEU A 220 -14.08 -8.86 -6.29
C LEU A 220 -13.74 -10.10 -7.13
N GLY A 221 -12.48 -10.51 -7.16
CA GLY A 221 -12.05 -11.76 -7.80
C GLY A 221 -12.70 -12.98 -7.14
N ASP A 222 -12.69 -13.05 -5.82
CA ASP A 222 -13.32 -14.15 -5.06
C ASP A 222 -14.84 -14.20 -5.29
N ARG A 223 -15.51 -13.04 -5.30
CA ARG A 223 -16.94 -12.92 -5.64
C ARG A 223 -17.25 -13.34 -7.08
N GLN A 224 -16.39 -13.01 -8.02
CA GLN A 224 -16.56 -13.42 -9.42
C GLN A 224 -16.53 -14.96 -9.53
N VAL A 225 -15.58 -15.62 -8.86
CA VAL A 225 -15.51 -17.08 -8.81
C VAL A 225 -16.76 -17.70 -8.16
N GLU A 226 -17.28 -17.09 -7.09
CA GLU A 226 -18.53 -17.53 -6.45
C GLU A 226 -19.73 -17.42 -7.42
N ILE A 227 -19.86 -16.28 -8.12
CA ILE A 227 -20.91 -16.06 -9.11
C ILE A 227 -20.82 -17.10 -10.24
N ASP A 228 -19.62 -17.34 -10.79
CA ASP A 228 -19.43 -18.32 -11.87
C ASP A 228 -19.79 -19.74 -11.41
N THR A 229 -19.46 -20.09 -10.17
CA THR A 229 -19.84 -21.37 -9.55
C THR A 229 -21.36 -21.50 -9.40
N LEU A 230 -22.05 -20.42 -9.00
CA LEU A 230 -23.51 -20.40 -8.91
C LEU A 230 -24.18 -20.48 -10.28
N ILE A 231 -23.61 -19.83 -11.30
CA ILE A 231 -24.09 -19.93 -12.69
C ILE A 231 -23.98 -21.37 -13.18
N ASP A 232 -22.84 -22.03 -13.00
CA ASP A 232 -22.65 -23.44 -13.40
C ASP A 232 -23.63 -24.37 -12.67
N LYS A 233 -23.79 -24.19 -11.35
CA LYS A 233 -24.76 -24.96 -10.56
C LYS A 233 -26.20 -24.76 -11.07
N LYS A 234 -26.59 -23.53 -11.38
CA LYS A 234 -27.93 -23.22 -11.90
C LYS A 234 -28.13 -23.77 -13.31
N ALA A 235 -27.13 -23.70 -14.17
CA ALA A 235 -27.17 -24.28 -15.51
C ALA A 235 -27.34 -25.80 -15.45
N LYS A 236 -26.61 -26.49 -14.57
CA LYS A 236 -26.76 -27.93 -14.32
C LYS A 236 -28.16 -28.28 -13.81
N LEU A 237 -28.71 -27.48 -12.88
CA LEU A 237 -30.06 -27.70 -12.35
C LEU A 237 -31.13 -27.52 -13.43
N LEU A 238 -31.05 -26.46 -14.24
CA LEU A 238 -31.98 -26.24 -15.36
C LEU A 238 -31.88 -27.34 -16.42
N ALA A 239 -30.67 -27.80 -16.74
CA ALA A 239 -30.48 -28.91 -17.66
C ALA A 239 -31.10 -30.21 -17.11
N GLN A 240 -30.95 -30.46 -15.81
CA GLN A 240 -31.56 -31.61 -15.14
C GLN A 240 -33.09 -31.53 -15.15
N GLU A 241 -33.66 -30.36 -14.84
CA GLU A 241 -35.11 -30.14 -14.91
C GLU A 241 -35.66 -30.40 -16.32
N GLU A 242 -34.97 -29.94 -17.37
CA GLU A 242 -35.40 -30.15 -18.76
C GLU A 242 -35.29 -31.62 -19.17
N ILE A 243 -34.22 -32.31 -18.75
CA ILE A 243 -34.09 -33.77 -18.93
C ILE A 243 -35.27 -34.50 -18.26
N ASP A 244 -35.63 -34.10 -17.04
CA ASP A 244 -36.69 -34.76 -16.29
C ASP A 244 -38.08 -34.47 -16.88
N ARG A 245 -38.32 -33.26 -17.40
CA ARG A 245 -39.53 -32.93 -18.19
C ARG A 245 -39.63 -33.78 -19.45
N GLU A 246 -38.54 -33.91 -20.20
CA GLU A 246 -38.55 -34.67 -21.44
C GLU A 246 -38.71 -36.17 -21.18
N LYS A 247 -38.09 -36.70 -20.12
CA LYS A 247 -38.35 -38.07 -19.64
C LYS A 247 -39.82 -38.29 -19.31
N ALA A 248 -40.45 -37.37 -18.58
CA ALA A 248 -41.88 -37.46 -18.25
C ALA A 248 -42.76 -37.43 -19.51
N ARG A 249 -42.41 -36.59 -20.50
CA ARG A 249 -43.10 -36.53 -21.79
C ARG A 249 -42.97 -37.84 -22.58
N LEU A 250 -41.77 -38.42 -22.61
CA LEU A 250 -41.51 -39.70 -23.28
C LEU A 250 -42.25 -40.86 -22.60
N LEU A 251 -42.25 -40.89 -21.27
CA LEU A 251 -43.00 -41.89 -20.49
C LEU A 251 -44.51 -41.80 -20.77
N GLY A 252 -45.07 -40.60 -20.87
CA GLY A 252 -46.47 -40.40 -21.26
C GLY A 252 -46.77 -40.93 -22.67
N LYS A 253 -45.88 -40.70 -23.63
CA LYS A 253 -46.00 -41.26 -24.99
C LYS A 253 -45.87 -42.78 -25.02
N GLU A 254 -44.98 -43.35 -24.21
CA GLU A 254 -44.82 -44.79 -24.07
C GLU A 254 -46.12 -45.43 -23.58
N GLN A 255 -46.74 -44.87 -22.54
CA GLN A 255 -48.05 -45.32 -22.03
C GLN A 255 -49.16 -45.21 -23.08
N GLU A 256 -49.19 -44.12 -23.86
CA GLU A 256 -50.16 -43.95 -24.94
C GLU A 256 -49.98 -44.99 -26.05
N LEU A 257 -48.73 -45.28 -26.44
CA LEU A 257 -48.41 -46.31 -27.42
C LEU A 257 -48.77 -47.71 -26.90
N GLU A 258 -48.51 -48.02 -25.63
CA GLU A 258 -48.93 -49.28 -25.01
C GLU A 258 -50.46 -49.46 -25.06
N GLU A 259 -51.22 -48.39 -24.80
CA GLU A 259 -52.67 -48.41 -24.89
C GLU A 259 -53.16 -48.62 -26.32
N GLN A 260 -52.52 -47.97 -27.30
CA GLN A 260 -52.80 -48.19 -28.73
C GLN A 260 -52.51 -49.64 -29.14
N ILE A 261 -51.35 -50.19 -28.74
CA ILE A 261 -51.00 -51.58 -28.98
C ILE A 261 -52.04 -52.53 -28.37
N ARG A 262 -52.49 -52.25 -27.14
CA ARG A 262 -53.54 -53.02 -26.48
C ARG A 262 -54.85 -52.99 -27.26
N LYS A 263 -55.26 -51.82 -27.74
CA LYS A 263 -56.47 -51.65 -28.56
C LYS A 263 -56.37 -52.42 -29.88
N THR A 264 -55.28 -52.25 -30.63
CA THR A 264 -55.06 -52.98 -31.89
C THR A 264 -54.99 -54.49 -31.69
N LYS A 265 -54.43 -54.96 -30.56
CA LYS A 265 -54.42 -56.39 -30.22
C LYS A 265 -55.84 -56.94 -29.98
N ASN A 266 -56.72 -56.14 -29.37
CA ASN A 266 -58.12 -56.51 -29.19
C ASN A 266 -58.87 -56.54 -30.54
N GLU A 267 -58.69 -55.51 -31.38
CA GLU A 267 -59.26 -55.46 -32.74
C GLU A 267 -58.79 -56.66 -33.58
N LEU A 268 -57.51 -57.03 -33.50
CA LEU A 268 -56.97 -58.21 -34.18
C LEU A 268 -57.60 -59.51 -33.67
N LYS A 269 -57.90 -59.61 -32.37
CA LYS A 269 -58.58 -60.78 -31.78
C LYS A 269 -60.01 -60.89 -32.31
N GLU A 270 -60.73 -59.78 -32.41
CA GLU A 270 -62.07 -59.73 -33.01
C GLU A 270 -62.05 -60.10 -34.49
N ALA A 271 -61.13 -59.54 -35.27
CA ALA A 271 -60.97 -59.86 -36.69
C ALA A 271 -60.66 -61.36 -36.90
N LYS A 272 -59.84 -61.97 -36.04
CA LYS A 272 -59.59 -63.42 -36.07
C LYS A 272 -60.85 -64.25 -35.78
N LYS A 273 -61.70 -63.80 -34.87
CA LYS A 273 -62.97 -64.46 -34.56
C LYS A 273 -63.92 -64.41 -35.76
N LEU A 274 -64.11 -63.22 -36.35
CA LEU A 274 -64.93 -63.03 -37.55
C LEU A 274 -64.43 -63.85 -38.74
N ARG A 275 -63.12 -63.97 -38.91
CA ARG A 275 -62.52 -64.83 -39.94
C ARG A 275 -62.88 -66.30 -39.73
N GLY A 276 -62.84 -66.81 -38.50
CA GLY A 276 -63.23 -68.18 -38.18
C GLY A 276 -64.72 -68.46 -38.45
N GLU A 277 -65.59 -67.48 -38.18
CA GLU A 277 -67.01 -67.53 -38.53
C GLU A 277 -67.19 -67.61 -40.06
N ALA A 278 -66.53 -66.73 -40.82
CA ALA A 278 -66.59 -66.73 -42.28
C ALA A 278 -66.06 -68.02 -42.94
N GLU A 279 -65.00 -68.62 -42.39
CA GLU A 279 -64.47 -69.92 -42.87
C GLU A 279 -65.49 -71.05 -42.64
N THR A 280 -66.28 -70.99 -41.57
CA THR A 280 -67.35 -71.94 -41.27
C THR A 280 -68.52 -71.80 -42.26
N ASP A 281 -68.89 -70.56 -42.58
CA ASP A 281 -69.95 -70.28 -43.56
C ASP A 281 -69.55 -70.70 -44.99
N ALA A 282 -68.31 -70.44 -45.39
CA ALA A 282 -67.78 -70.91 -46.67
C ALA A 282 -67.84 -72.44 -46.81
N TYR A 283 -67.58 -73.18 -45.73
CA TYR A 283 -67.71 -74.63 -45.71
C TYR A 283 -69.17 -75.10 -45.90
N ARG A 284 -70.13 -74.44 -45.25
CA ARG A 284 -71.57 -74.72 -45.40
C ARG A 284 -72.05 -74.49 -46.84
N LEU A 285 -71.67 -73.35 -47.43
CA LEU A 285 -72.00 -72.98 -48.81
C LEU A 285 -71.48 -74.00 -49.82
N LYS A 286 -70.24 -74.48 -49.65
CA LYS A 286 -69.66 -75.51 -50.52
C LYS A 286 -70.47 -76.82 -50.49
N LYS A 287 -70.97 -77.21 -49.31
CA LYS A 287 -71.80 -78.42 -49.15
C LYS A 287 -73.16 -78.26 -49.85
N PHE A 288 -73.76 -77.07 -49.79
CA PHE A 288 -75.00 -76.74 -50.48
C PHE A 288 -74.84 -76.77 -52.01
N VAL A 289 -73.76 -76.19 -52.55
CA VAL A 289 -73.49 -76.20 -54.00
C VAL A 289 -73.32 -77.63 -54.54
N ASN A 290 -72.59 -78.49 -53.82
CA ASN A 290 -72.46 -79.90 -54.21
C ASN A 290 -73.80 -80.65 -54.22
N TRP A 291 -74.69 -80.30 -53.29
CA TRP A 291 -76.03 -80.87 -53.23
C TRP A 291 -76.90 -80.43 -54.42
N MET A 292 -76.87 -79.14 -54.78
CA MET A 292 -77.60 -78.63 -55.96
C MET A 292 -77.15 -79.34 -57.25
N GLY A 293 -75.84 -79.60 -57.41
CA GLY A 293 -75.33 -80.34 -58.56
C GLY A 293 -75.87 -81.78 -58.66
N ALA A 294 -76.07 -82.47 -57.53
CA ALA A 294 -76.67 -83.80 -57.52
C ALA A 294 -78.16 -83.79 -57.89
N LEU A 295 -78.86 -82.69 -57.62
CA LEU A 295 -80.27 -82.49 -57.94
C LEU A 295 -80.48 -82.21 -59.44
N GLU A 296 -79.52 -81.54 -60.07
CA GLU A 296 -79.48 -81.33 -61.51
C GLU A 296 -79.33 -82.65 -62.28
N THR A 297 -78.35 -83.48 -61.90
CA THR A 297 -78.16 -84.82 -62.51
C THR A 297 -79.36 -85.73 -62.31
N PHE A 298 -80.07 -85.56 -61.19
CA PHE A 298 -81.31 -86.27 -60.90
C PHE A 298 -82.44 -85.92 -61.86
N THR A 299 -82.58 -84.64 -62.21
CA THR A 299 -83.65 -84.15 -63.08
C THR A 299 -83.50 -84.68 -64.51
N GLU A 300 -82.26 -84.79 -64.99
CA GLU A 300 -81.94 -85.40 -66.29
C GLU A 300 -82.34 -86.89 -66.33
N ASN A 301 -82.04 -87.64 -65.27
CA ASN A 301 -82.30 -89.08 -65.20
C ASN A 301 -83.80 -89.43 -65.11
N ILE A 302 -84.63 -88.59 -64.46
CA ILE A 302 -86.09 -88.75 -64.50
C ILE A 302 -86.62 -88.56 -65.92
N ASN A 303 -86.15 -87.51 -66.60
CA ASN A 303 -86.62 -87.20 -67.95
C ASN A 303 -86.34 -88.37 -68.90
N GLU A 304 -85.14 -88.94 -68.90
CA GLU A 304 -84.80 -90.09 -69.75
C GLU A 304 -85.68 -91.31 -69.45
N ASN A 305 -85.81 -91.71 -68.18
CA ASN A 305 -86.59 -92.90 -67.81
C ASN A 305 -88.09 -92.73 -68.04
N SER A 306 -88.63 -91.51 -67.86
CA SER A 306 -90.04 -91.22 -68.16
C SER A 306 -90.34 -91.30 -69.66
N LEU A 307 -89.39 -90.91 -70.51
CA LEU A 307 -89.52 -90.97 -71.96
C LEU A 307 -89.56 -92.43 -72.45
N GLU A 308 -88.75 -93.31 -71.87
CA GLU A 308 -88.73 -94.74 -72.19
C GLU A 308 -90.05 -95.43 -71.82
N LEU A 309 -90.58 -95.14 -70.63
CA LEU A 309 -91.90 -95.64 -70.21
C LEU A 309 -93.01 -95.20 -71.17
N PHE A 310 -92.97 -93.93 -71.62
CA PHE A 310 -93.96 -93.40 -72.56
C PHE A 310 -93.90 -94.12 -73.93
N ARG A 311 -92.69 -94.44 -74.41
CA ARG A 311 -92.49 -95.20 -75.66
C ARG A 311 -93.02 -96.63 -75.55
N ALA A 312 -92.80 -97.32 -74.42
CA ALA A 312 -93.31 -98.66 -74.19
C ALA A 312 -94.86 -98.69 -74.16
N ILE A 313 -95.48 -97.70 -73.49
CA ILE A 313 -96.96 -97.58 -73.42
C ILE A 313 -97.57 -97.36 -74.81
N ASN A 314 -97.02 -96.43 -75.61
CA ASN A 314 -97.54 -96.17 -76.96
C ASN A 314 -97.42 -97.38 -77.89
N SER A 315 -96.37 -98.20 -77.71
CA SER A 315 -96.17 -99.41 -78.51
C SER A 315 -97.19 -100.52 -78.18
N LEU A 316 -97.72 -100.54 -76.95
CA LEU A 316 -98.80 -101.44 -76.55
C LEU A 316 -100.20 -101.00 -77.04
N GLN A 317 -100.42 -99.69 -77.23
CA GLN A 317 -101.70 -99.15 -77.69
C GLN A 317 -101.96 -99.30 -79.19
N SER A 318 -100.93 -99.53 -80.00
CA SER A 318 -101.04 -99.68 -81.46
C SER A 318 -101.35 -101.10 -81.93
N LEU A 319 -101.58 -102.04 -81.00
CA LEU A 319 -101.90 -103.43 -81.34
C LEU A 319 -103.32 -103.54 -81.92
N PRO A 320 -103.51 -104.20 -83.09
CA PRO A 320 -104.82 -104.38 -83.70
C PRO A 320 -105.72 -105.31 -82.86
N ASP A 321 -107.03 -105.10 -82.96
CA ASP A 321 -108.06 -105.83 -82.21
C ASP A 321 -107.94 -107.34 -82.47
N LEU A 322 -107.64 -108.09 -81.40
CA LEU A 322 -107.29 -109.52 -81.45
C LEU A 322 -108.49 -110.43 -81.73
N SER A 323 -109.70 -109.89 -81.73
CA SER A 323 -110.94 -110.63 -81.97
C SER A 323 -111.16 -111.06 -83.43
N ILE A 324 -110.34 -110.57 -84.36
CA ILE A 324 -110.50 -110.75 -85.82
C ILE A 324 -109.47 -111.73 -86.43
N LEU A 325 -108.53 -112.23 -85.63
CA LEU A 325 -107.40 -113.04 -86.13
C LEU A 325 -107.76 -114.51 -86.23
N THR A 326 -107.38 -115.13 -87.35
CA THR A 326 -107.57 -116.57 -87.57
C THR A 326 -106.63 -117.39 -86.68
N GLN A 327 -106.92 -118.68 -86.48
CA GLN A 327 -106.10 -119.56 -85.61
C GLN A 327 -104.62 -119.64 -86.02
N GLU A 328 -104.31 -119.38 -87.29
CA GLU A 328 -102.94 -119.40 -87.82
C GLU A 328 -102.19 -118.10 -87.49
N ASP A 329 -102.89 -116.95 -87.49
CA ASP A 329 -102.35 -115.65 -87.11
C ASP A 329 -102.15 -115.50 -85.59
N GLN A 330 -102.99 -116.16 -84.77
CA GLN A 330 -102.82 -116.20 -83.31
C GLN A 330 -101.51 -116.87 -82.87
N LYS A 331 -100.94 -117.77 -83.69
CA LYS A 331 -99.61 -118.37 -83.43
C LYS A 331 -98.45 -117.41 -83.69
N ILE A 332 -98.62 -116.38 -84.52
CA ILE A 332 -97.58 -115.40 -84.86
C ILE A 332 -97.63 -114.19 -83.93
N VAL A 333 -98.82 -113.77 -83.49
CA VAL A 333 -99.01 -112.55 -82.70
C VAL A 333 -98.70 -112.75 -81.21
N SER A 334 -98.87 -113.96 -80.67
CA SER A 334 -98.66 -114.23 -79.23
C SER A 334 -97.21 -113.97 -78.74
N PRO A 335 -96.13 -114.33 -79.47
CA PRO A 335 -94.77 -114.00 -79.05
C PRO A 335 -94.46 -112.49 -79.04
N GLN A 336 -95.00 -111.72 -79.99
CA GLN A 336 -94.73 -110.28 -80.08
C GLN A 336 -95.38 -109.48 -78.96
N ILE A 337 -96.62 -109.85 -78.58
CA ILE A 337 -97.28 -109.26 -77.40
C ILE A 337 -96.49 -109.58 -76.14
N ARG A 338 -95.92 -110.78 -76.03
CA ARG A 338 -95.09 -111.16 -74.88
C ARG A 338 -93.85 -110.28 -74.75
N ILE A 339 -93.15 -110.00 -75.86
CA ILE A 339 -91.98 -109.12 -75.87
C ILE A 339 -92.36 -107.68 -75.46
N LEU A 340 -93.49 -107.16 -75.93
CA LEU A 340 -93.95 -105.82 -75.57
C LEU A 340 -94.33 -105.70 -74.09
N ILE A 341 -94.94 -106.75 -73.52
CA ILE A 341 -95.24 -106.80 -72.07
C ILE A 341 -93.93 -106.85 -71.26
N GLU A 342 -92.95 -107.65 -71.67
CA GLU A 342 -91.63 -107.70 -71.01
C GLU A 342 -90.91 -106.34 -71.05
N GLN A 343 -90.94 -105.65 -72.20
CA GLN A 343 -90.38 -104.30 -72.33
C GLN A 343 -91.07 -103.27 -71.43
N TYR A 344 -92.40 -103.35 -71.32
CA TYR A 344 -93.16 -102.49 -70.42
C TYR A 344 -92.83 -102.75 -68.95
N ASP A 345 -92.74 -104.02 -68.54
CA ASP A 345 -92.39 -104.37 -67.17
C ASP A 345 -90.96 -103.96 -66.83
N GLU A 346 -90.01 -104.10 -67.76
CA GLU A 346 -88.64 -103.62 -67.57
C GLU A 346 -88.57 -102.10 -67.40
N ALA A 347 -89.26 -101.34 -68.27
CA ALA A 347 -89.34 -99.88 -68.16
C ALA A 347 -90.01 -99.44 -66.85
N ARG A 348 -91.08 -100.12 -66.43
CA ARG A 348 -91.78 -99.86 -65.16
C ARG A 348 -90.88 -100.16 -63.95
N ILE A 349 -90.11 -101.26 -63.97
CA ILE A 349 -89.16 -101.60 -62.91
C ILE A 349 -88.05 -100.55 -62.82
N ASN A 350 -87.52 -100.10 -63.96
CA ASN A 350 -86.47 -99.09 -63.99
C ASN A 350 -86.98 -97.75 -63.43
N TYR A 351 -88.20 -97.35 -63.78
CA TYR A 351 -88.84 -96.18 -63.17
C TYR A 351 -89.10 -96.35 -61.67
N GLY A 352 -89.48 -97.56 -61.24
CA GLY A 352 -89.60 -97.91 -59.82
C GLY A 352 -88.28 -97.77 -59.06
N LYS A 353 -87.17 -98.25 -59.64
CA LYS A 353 -85.82 -98.09 -59.05
C LYS A 353 -85.39 -96.63 -58.99
N ALA A 354 -85.67 -95.86 -60.05
CA ALA A 354 -85.39 -94.43 -60.07
C ALA A 354 -86.15 -93.72 -58.95
N THR A 355 -87.45 -93.97 -58.81
CA THR A 355 -88.28 -93.36 -57.73
C THR A 355 -87.88 -93.80 -56.33
N GLN A 356 -87.44 -95.04 -56.14
CA GLN A 356 -86.94 -95.49 -54.83
C GLN A 356 -85.61 -94.82 -54.44
N LYS A 357 -84.74 -94.55 -55.42
CA LYS A 357 -83.50 -93.78 -55.21
C LYS A 357 -83.80 -92.32 -54.83
N ILE A 358 -84.91 -91.75 -55.30
CA ILE A 358 -85.42 -90.42 -54.87
C ILE A 358 -85.77 -90.45 -53.39
N THR A 359 -86.54 -91.43 -52.96
CA THR A 359 -86.94 -91.54 -51.55
C THR A 359 -85.72 -91.68 -50.64
N GLN A 360 -84.66 -92.37 -51.09
CA GLN A 360 -83.40 -92.46 -50.35
C GLN A 360 -82.65 -91.12 -50.30
N LEU A 361 -82.53 -90.39 -51.41
CA LEU A 361 -81.87 -89.08 -51.44
C LEU A 361 -82.63 -88.03 -50.62
N LEU A 362 -83.97 -88.03 -50.68
CA LEU A 362 -84.82 -87.17 -49.85
C LEU A 362 -84.75 -87.54 -48.36
N ASN A 363 -84.53 -88.80 -48.01
CA ASN A 363 -84.32 -89.21 -46.60
C ASN A 363 -82.90 -88.89 -46.10
N GLN A 364 -81.88 -88.87 -46.98
CA GLN A 364 -80.53 -88.38 -46.65
C GLN A 364 -80.48 -86.86 -46.49
N LEU A 365 -81.38 -86.14 -47.17
CA LEU A 365 -81.76 -84.77 -46.85
C LEU A 365 -82.48 -84.76 -45.50
N ASN A 366 -81.69 -84.73 -44.42
CA ASN A 366 -82.21 -84.35 -43.13
C ASN A 366 -82.77 -82.91 -43.27
N LEU A 367 -84.09 -82.76 -43.42
CA LEU A 367 -84.78 -81.50 -43.71
C LEU A 367 -84.44 -80.38 -42.71
N ASN A 368 -83.86 -80.72 -41.55
CA ASN A 368 -83.27 -79.76 -40.61
C ASN A 368 -82.16 -78.91 -41.23
N THR A 369 -81.34 -79.47 -42.15
CA THR A 369 -80.29 -78.70 -42.84
C THR A 369 -80.81 -77.66 -43.85
N PHE A 370 -82.08 -77.75 -44.27
CA PHE A 370 -82.67 -76.75 -45.17
C PHE A 370 -83.20 -75.53 -44.39
N ASN A 371 -83.73 -75.74 -43.18
CA ASN A 371 -84.10 -74.63 -42.27
C ASN A 371 -82.85 -73.88 -41.77
N ASP A 372 -81.75 -74.58 -41.47
CA ASP A 372 -80.51 -73.94 -41.00
C ASP A 372 -79.82 -73.06 -42.07
N VAL A 373 -80.04 -73.34 -43.36
CA VAL A 373 -79.50 -72.54 -44.47
C VAL A 373 -80.36 -71.30 -44.75
N ILE A 374 -81.69 -71.41 -44.61
CA ILE A 374 -82.60 -70.26 -44.78
C ILE A 374 -82.50 -69.29 -43.59
N GLU A 375 -82.32 -69.78 -42.36
CA GLU A 375 -82.12 -68.91 -41.20
C GLU A 375 -80.77 -68.15 -41.24
N ALA A 376 -79.74 -68.73 -41.86
CA ALA A 376 -78.44 -68.07 -42.04
C ALA A 376 -78.48 -66.86 -43.01
N GLU A 377 -79.44 -66.82 -43.94
CA GLU A 377 -79.55 -65.75 -44.94
C GLU A 377 -80.44 -64.58 -44.46
N VAL A 378 -81.24 -64.78 -43.39
CA VAL A 378 -82.12 -63.74 -42.79
C VAL A 378 -81.41 -62.91 -41.71
N ILE A 379 -80.23 -63.33 -41.23
CA ILE A 379 -79.43 -62.60 -40.22
C ILE A 379 -78.17 -62.02 -40.87
N MET A 380 -78.31 -61.21 -41.91
CA MET A 380 -77.28 -60.22 -42.26
C MET A 380 -77.55 -58.92 -41.48
N PRO A 381 -76.63 -58.46 -40.61
CA PRO A 381 -76.80 -57.19 -39.92
C PRO A 381 -76.72 -56.03 -40.91
N LYS A 382 -77.75 -55.18 -40.90
CA LYS A 382 -77.76 -53.87 -41.55
C LYS A 382 -76.48 -53.12 -41.17
N LYS A 383 -75.63 -52.84 -42.16
CA LYS A 383 -74.49 -51.92 -42.06
C LYS A 383 -74.93 -50.62 -41.40
N ARG A 384 -74.22 -50.22 -40.33
CA ARG A 384 -73.99 -48.83 -39.95
C ARG A 384 -72.51 -48.56 -40.08
#